data_AF-A0A7C4YTN2-F1
#
_entry.id   AF-A0A7C4YTN2-F1
#
_cell.length_a   1.000
_cell.length_b   1.000
_cell.length_c   1.000
_cell.angle_alpha   90.00
_cell.angle_beta   90.00
_cell.angle_gamma   90.00
#
_symmetry.space_group_name_H-M   'P 1'
#
loop_
_entity.id
_entity.type
_entity.pdbx_description
1 polymer ?
#
loop_
_entity_poly.entity_id
_entity_poly.type
_entity_poly.pdbx_seq_one_letter_code
_entity_poly.pdbx_strand_id
1 'polypeptide(L)'
;MKQTFGLLKSLYYYFVSSYKIWNVKQLQEDDIVYVTKSNVQIGVYPGSKPESPYDFIVRFREPNKRERTPAHVHLIVEMYVKHAYNPSLTLKLKEHILKMFEHIKPVNSFPPTLQFFKPEHTEPFKELDRVGEFTVEFLLVVTELLAIQEKTNYPGGSLTESLYRDFAVKDRFSVIQKA
;
A
#
# COMPACT_ATOMS: atom_id res chain seq x y z
N MET A 1 -48.68 -16.17 18.00
CA MET A 1 -48.86 -14.95 17.18
C MET A 1 -47.88 -13.81 17.49
N LYS A 2 -47.56 -13.49 18.76
CA LYS A 2 -46.61 -12.39 19.07
C LYS A 2 -45.15 -12.67 18.62
N GLN A 3 -44.69 -13.92 18.70
CA GLN A 3 -43.31 -14.29 18.31
C GLN A 3 -43.06 -14.23 16.80
N THR A 4 -44.02 -14.64 15.97
CA THR A 4 -43.88 -14.62 14.50
C THR A 4 -43.86 -13.20 13.94
N PHE A 5 -44.60 -12.27 14.55
CA PHE A 5 -44.58 -10.86 14.18
C PHE A 5 -43.25 -10.18 14.56
N GLY A 6 -42.64 -10.58 15.68
CA GLY A 6 -41.29 -10.13 16.08
C GLY A 6 -40.20 -10.55 15.10
N LEU A 7 -40.26 -11.80 14.61
CA LEU A 7 -39.31 -12.33 13.61
C LEU A 7 -39.43 -11.63 12.24
N LEU A 8 -40.64 -11.36 11.77
CA LEU A 8 -40.84 -10.60 10.53
C LEU A 8 -40.29 -9.17 10.65
N LYS A 9 -40.50 -8.53 11.81
CA LYS A 9 -39.99 -7.18 12.07
C LYS A 9 -38.46 -7.15 12.14
N SER A 10 -37.82 -8.14 12.77
CA SER A 10 -36.34 -8.21 12.82
C SER A 10 -35.74 -8.47 11.43
N LEU A 11 -36.33 -9.38 10.64
CA LEU A 11 -35.90 -9.62 9.26
C LEU A 11 -36.04 -8.35 8.41
N TYR A 12 -37.15 -7.64 8.52
CA TYR A 12 -37.36 -6.38 7.81
C TYR A 12 -36.27 -5.35 8.14
N TYR A 13 -35.99 -5.10 9.42
CA TYR A 13 -34.93 -4.16 9.79
C TYR A 13 -33.53 -4.64 9.39
N TYR A 14 -33.26 -5.95 9.43
CA TYR A 14 -32.02 -6.52 8.93
C TYR A 14 -31.83 -6.21 7.44
N PHE A 15 -32.82 -6.50 6.60
CA PHE A 15 -32.75 -6.21 5.16
C PHE A 15 -32.64 -4.71 4.86
N VAL A 16 -33.40 -3.86 5.54
CA VAL A 16 -33.31 -2.40 5.38
C VAL A 16 -31.92 -1.87 5.77
N SER A 17 -31.34 -2.40 6.86
CA SER A 17 -30.02 -2.00 7.33
C SER A 17 -28.93 -2.48 6.38
N SER A 18 -28.99 -3.75 5.93
CA SER A 18 -28.07 -4.30 4.94
C SER A 18 -28.15 -3.55 3.60
N TYR A 19 -29.34 -3.19 3.14
CA TYR A 19 -29.52 -2.38 1.92
C TYR A 19 -28.89 -0.99 2.07
N LYS A 20 -29.12 -0.30 3.21
CA LYS A 20 -28.48 0.99 3.49
C LYS A 20 -26.95 0.88 3.53
N ILE A 21 -26.42 -0.15 4.20
CA ILE A 21 -24.97 -0.39 4.29
C ILE A 21 -24.38 -0.66 2.90
N TRP A 22 -25.07 -1.48 2.09
CA TRP A 22 -24.63 -1.79 0.74
C TRP A 22 -24.64 -0.56 -0.17
N ASN A 23 -25.69 0.25 -0.11
CA ASN A 23 -25.81 1.48 -0.88
C ASN A 23 -24.74 2.51 -0.48
N VAL A 24 -24.48 2.68 0.82
CA VAL A 24 -23.41 3.58 1.31
C VAL A 24 -22.03 3.08 0.87
N LYS A 25 -21.77 1.78 0.89
CA LYS A 25 -20.51 1.21 0.38
C LYS A 25 -20.31 1.43 -1.12
N GLN A 26 -21.38 1.44 -1.92
CA GLN A 26 -21.28 1.72 -3.35
C GLN A 26 -21.08 3.21 -3.66
N LEU A 27 -21.50 4.09 -2.75
CA LEU A 27 -21.36 5.54 -2.88
C LEU A 27 -20.02 6.07 -2.34
N GLN A 28 -19.22 5.24 -1.68
CA GLN A 28 -17.88 5.62 -1.25
C GLN A 28 -17.01 5.71 -2.50
N GLU A 29 -16.67 6.92 -2.92
CA GLU A 29 -15.64 7.13 -3.94
C GLU A 29 -14.33 6.56 -3.39
N ASP A 30 -13.73 5.61 -4.11
CA ASP A 30 -12.40 5.10 -3.76
C ASP A 30 -11.43 6.30 -3.87
N ASP A 31 -10.77 6.67 -2.76
CA ASP A 31 -9.74 7.72 -2.76
C ASP A 31 -8.49 7.20 -3.51
N ILE A 32 -8.55 7.23 -4.84
CA ILE A 32 -7.47 6.78 -5.72
C ILE A 32 -6.39 7.86 -5.70
N VAL A 33 -5.20 7.49 -5.22
CA VAL A 33 -4.03 8.37 -5.17
C VAL A 33 -3.26 8.31 -6.49
N TYR A 34 -3.18 7.13 -7.10
CA TYR A 34 -2.40 6.93 -8.31
C TYR A 34 -2.94 5.79 -9.18
N VAL A 35 -2.81 5.93 -10.49
CA VAL A 35 -3.07 4.86 -11.46
C VAL A 35 -1.81 4.65 -12.30
N THR A 36 -1.25 3.45 -12.21
CA THR A 36 -0.04 3.06 -12.96
C THR A 36 -0.31 2.92 -14.45
N LYS A 37 0.76 2.89 -15.27
CA LYS A 37 0.66 2.62 -16.72
C LYS A 37 0.02 1.26 -17.03
N SER A 38 0.14 0.30 -16.11
CA SER A 38 -0.47 -1.04 -16.20
C SER A 38 -1.92 -1.09 -15.72
N ASN A 39 -2.57 0.07 -15.53
CA ASN A 39 -3.94 0.20 -15.00
C ASN A 39 -4.15 -0.40 -13.60
N VAL A 40 -3.08 -0.54 -12.81
CA VAL A 40 -3.20 -0.84 -11.38
C VAL A 40 -3.63 0.44 -10.66
N GLN A 41 -4.79 0.39 -10.02
CA GLN A 41 -5.32 1.47 -9.19
C GLN A 41 -4.73 1.35 -7.79
N ILE A 42 -4.16 2.43 -7.27
CA ILE A 42 -3.63 2.52 -5.91
C ILE A 42 -4.43 3.57 -5.17
N GLY A 43 -5.12 3.13 -4.12
CA GLY A 43 -6.00 3.96 -3.31
C GLY A 43 -5.68 3.86 -1.82
N VAL A 44 -6.30 4.74 -1.07
CA VAL A 44 -6.15 4.83 0.38
C VAL A 44 -7.52 4.83 1.04
N TYR A 45 -7.59 4.26 2.23
CA TYR A 45 -8.81 4.21 3.03
C TYR A 45 -8.51 4.75 4.42
N PRO A 46 -9.46 5.42 5.09
CA PRO A 46 -9.27 5.85 6.47
C PRO A 46 -8.94 4.64 7.35
N GLY A 47 -7.90 4.79 8.18
CA GLY A 47 -7.55 3.83 9.20
C GLY A 47 -8.45 3.92 10.42
N SER A 48 -8.09 3.21 11.48
CA SER A 48 -8.91 3.10 12.69
C SER A 48 -8.17 3.44 13.98
N LYS A 49 -6.94 3.95 13.89
CA LYS A 49 -6.11 4.29 15.05
C LYS A 49 -6.58 5.59 15.71
N PRO A 50 -7.03 5.56 16.98
CA PRO A 50 -7.44 6.78 17.68
C PRO A 50 -6.31 7.79 17.86
N GLU A 51 -5.07 7.31 18.01
CA GLU A 51 -3.88 8.14 18.21
C GLU A 51 -3.38 8.87 16.95
N SER A 52 -3.85 8.46 15.75
CA SER A 52 -3.42 9.02 14.47
C SER A 52 -4.63 9.51 13.68
N PRO A 53 -4.95 10.82 13.73
CA PRO A 53 -6.15 11.38 13.09
C PRO A 53 -6.12 11.27 11.55
N TYR A 54 -4.94 11.05 10.97
CA TYR A 54 -4.73 10.86 9.54
C TYR A 54 -4.19 9.46 9.23
N ASP A 55 -4.53 8.47 10.06
CA ASP A 55 -4.27 7.07 9.77
C ASP A 55 -4.96 6.67 8.46
N PHE A 56 -4.25 5.92 7.62
CA PHE A 56 -4.80 5.38 6.39
C PHE A 56 -4.20 4.01 6.07
N ILE A 57 -4.93 3.27 5.25
CA ILE A 57 -4.55 1.95 4.76
C ILE A 57 -4.39 2.03 3.26
N VAL A 58 -3.21 1.67 2.77
CA VAL A 58 -2.94 1.56 1.33
C VAL A 58 -3.60 0.29 0.79
N ARG A 59 -4.26 0.40 -0.36
CA ARG A 59 -4.76 -0.75 -1.11
C ARG A 59 -4.51 -0.56 -2.60
N PHE A 60 -4.45 -1.67 -3.32
CA PHE A 60 -4.32 -1.65 -4.76
C PHE A 60 -5.23 -2.68 -5.42
N ARG A 61 -5.63 -2.38 -6.65
CA ARG A 61 -6.45 -3.25 -7.50
C ARG A 61 -5.83 -3.35 -8.88
N GLU A 62 -5.35 -4.54 -9.22
CA GLU A 62 -4.91 -4.85 -10.57
C GLU A 62 -6.13 -5.09 -11.49
N PRO A 63 -5.99 -4.91 -12.81
CA PRO A 63 -7.06 -5.16 -13.77
C PRO A 63 -7.63 -6.58 -13.61
N ASN A 64 -8.96 -6.68 -13.48
CA ASN A 64 -9.69 -7.94 -13.32
C ASN A 64 -9.34 -8.76 -12.07
N LYS A 65 -8.58 -8.21 -11.12
CA LYS A 65 -8.29 -8.88 -9.84
C LYS A 65 -9.02 -8.19 -8.69
N ARG A 66 -9.13 -8.91 -7.58
CA ARG A 66 -9.63 -8.36 -6.31
C ARG A 66 -8.62 -7.35 -5.76
N GLU A 67 -9.15 -6.35 -5.07
CA GLU A 67 -8.34 -5.42 -4.29
C GLU A 67 -7.57 -6.15 -3.19
N ARG A 68 -6.33 -5.72 -2.95
CA ARG A 68 -5.41 -6.28 -1.96
C ARG A 68 -4.72 -5.16 -1.18
N THR A 69 -4.26 -5.50 0.02
CA THR A 69 -3.35 -4.65 0.80
C THR A 69 -1.91 -5.07 0.48
N PRO A 70 -1.00 -4.12 0.18
CA PRO A 70 0.41 -4.45 -0.02
C PRO A 70 1.03 -4.86 1.32
N ALA A 71 1.78 -5.96 1.30
CA ALA A 71 2.52 -6.45 2.46
C ALA A 71 4.01 -6.19 2.26
N HIS A 72 4.71 -5.76 3.32
CA HIS A 72 6.16 -5.52 3.29
C HIS A 72 6.94 -6.73 2.79
N VAL A 73 6.53 -7.94 3.20
CA VAL A 73 7.10 -9.21 2.74
C VAL A 73 7.08 -9.32 1.21
N HIS A 74 5.96 -8.98 0.56
CA HIS A 74 5.87 -9.09 -0.90
C HIS A 74 6.78 -8.07 -1.59
N LEU A 75 6.87 -6.84 -1.06
CA LEU A 75 7.75 -5.80 -1.62
C LEU A 75 9.22 -6.19 -1.51
N ILE A 76 9.65 -6.76 -0.38
CA ILE A 76 11.05 -7.15 -0.20
C ILE A 76 11.41 -8.41 -0.98
N VAL A 77 10.48 -9.37 -1.11
CA VAL A 77 10.66 -10.55 -1.98
C VAL A 77 10.79 -10.11 -3.43
N GLU A 78 9.96 -9.17 -3.88
CA GLU A 78 10.05 -8.61 -5.23
C GLU A 78 11.41 -7.95 -5.49
N MET A 79 11.95 -7.21 -4.52
CA MET A 79 13.31 -6.67 -4.61
C MET A 79 14.35 -7.78 -4.76
N TYR A 80 14.23 -8.92 -4.07
CA TYR A 80 15.15 -10.05 -4.24
C TYR A 80 15.05 -10.73 -5.61
N VAL A 81 13.85 -10.82 -6.20
CA VAL A 81 13.66 -11.30 -7.57
C VAL A 81 14.37 -10.38 -8.56
N LYS A 82 14.16 -9.06 -8.44
CA LYS A 82 14.82 -8.06 -9.28
C LYS A 82 16.34 -8.06 -9.10
N HIS A 83 16.82 -8.25 -7.88
CA HIS A 83 18.26 -8.36 -7.60
C HIS A 83 18.87 -9.65 -8.15
N ALA A 84 18.14 -10.77 -8.18
CA ALA A 84 18.63 -11.98 -8.83
C ALA A 84 18.81 -11.79 -10.36
N TYR A 85 18.00 -10.93 -10.97
CA TYR A 85 18.09 -10.59 -12.40
C TYR A 85 19.19 -9.57 -12.69
N ASN A 86 19.21 -8.43 -12.00
CA ASN A 86 20.23 -7.39 -12.17
C ASN A 86 20.61 -6.78 -10.80
N PRO A 87 21.66 -7.30 -10.13
CA PRO A 87 22.08 -6.83 -8.81
C PRO A 87 22.47 -5.35 -8.81
N SER A 88 23.27 -4.92 -9.79
CA SER A 88 23.80 -3.55 -9.85
C SER A 88 22.67 -2.53 -9.98
N LEU A 89 21.71 -2.78 -10.87
CA LEU A 89 20.58 -1.88 -11.07
C LEU A 89 19.62 -1.89 -9.88
N THR A 90 19.41 -3.05 -9.26
CA THR A 90 18.53 -3.16 -8.08
C THR A 90 19.11 -2.46 -6.86
N LEU A 91 20.43 -2.48 -6.68
CA LEU A 91 21.08 -1.69 -5.63
C LEU A 91 20.90 -0.18 -5.87
N LYS A 92 20.98 0.30 -7.11
CA LYS A 92 20.65 1.70 -7.42
C LYS A 92 19.19 2.04 -7.12
N LEU A 93 18.26 1.11 -7.38
CA LEU A 93 16.85 1.27 -7.01
C LEU A 93 16.68 1.34 -5.48
N LYS A 94 17.36 0.46 -4.73
CA LYS A 94 17.41 0.53 -3.26
C LYS A 94 17.87 1.92 -2.80
N GLU A 95 18.97 2.44 -3.32
CA GLU A 95 19.48 3.75 -2.91
C GLU A 95 18.50 4.88 -3.24
N HIS A 96 17.79 4.79 -4.36
CA HIS A 96 16.72 5.73 -4.70
C HIS A 96 15.57 5.67 -3.68
N ILE A 97 15.16 4.48 -3.27
CA ILE A 97 14.12 4.28 -2.23
C ILE A 97 14.59 4.80 -0.86
N LEU A 98 15.85 4.59 -0.49
CA LEU A 98 16.39 5.13 0.76
C LEU A 98 16.41 6.67 0.74
N LYS A 99 16.81 7.28 -0.38
CA LYS A 99 16.72 8.73 -0.57
C LYS A 99 15.28 9.24 -0.45
N MET A 100 14.32 8.49 -1.00
CA MET A 100 12.90 8.83 -0.85
C MET A 100 12.48 8.89 0.63
N PHE A 101 12.90 7.93 1.46
CA PHE A 101 12.57 7.94 2.89
C PHE A 101 13.08 9.17 3.64
N GLU A 102 14.22 9.74 3.24
CA GLU A 102 14.77 10.96 3.83
C GLU A 102 13.85 12.18 3.58
N HIS A 103 13.07 12.17 2.49
CA HIS A 103 12.21 13.30 2.10
C HIS A 103 10.78 13.19 2.64
N ILE A 104 10.34 11.97 2.97
CA ILE A 104 8.96 11.72 3.44
C ILE A 104 8.73 12.36 4.81
N LYS A 105 7.62 13.07 4.95
CA LYS A 105 7.12 13.66 6.20
C LYS A 105 5.74 13.09 6.56
N PRO A 106 5.35 13.09 7.85
CA PRO A 106 3.99 12.79 8.27
C PRO A 106 2.97 13.69 7.57
N VAL A 107 1.78 13.16 7.27
CA VAL A 107 0.69 13.94 6.69
C VAL A 107 -0.27 14.46 7.74
N ASN A 108 -0.92 15.58 7.43
CA ASN A 108 -1.96 16.21 8.24
C ASN A 108 -3.27 16.39 7.47
N SER A 109 -3.47 15.60 6.41
CA SER A 109 -4.67 15.61 5.59
C SER A 109 -4.94 14.22 5.03
N PHE A 110 -6.20 13.94 4.72
CA PHE A 110 -6.64 12.73 4.04
C PHE A 110 -7.47 13.15 2.80
N PRO A 111 -7.23 12.55 1.61
CA PRO A 111 -6.20 11.53 1.33
C PRO A 111 -4.76 12.11 1.34
N PRO A 112 -3.73 11.29 1.62
CA PRO A 112 -2.34 11.68 1.46
C PRO A 112 -1.97 11.92 -0.01
N THR A 113 -1.03 12.84 -0.24
CA THR A 113 -0.40 13.05 -1.54
C THR A 113 1.01 12.48 -1.56
N LEU A 114 1.44 11.96 -2.71
CA LEU A 114 2.85 11.63 -2.95
C LEU A 114 3.72 12.89 -2.79
N GLN A 115 4.82 12.76 -2.09
CA GLN A 115 5.77 13.81 -1.72
C GLN A 115 7.07 13.75 -2.53
N PHE A 116 7.46 12.57 -3.02
CA PHE A 116 8.74 12.34 -3.68
C PHE A 116 8.60 11.74 -5.08
N PHE A 117 7.75 10.72 -5.26
CA PHE A 117 7.61 10.00 -6.51
C PHE A 117 7.23 10.92 -7.67
N LYS A 118 7.87 10.68 -8.81
CA LYS A 118 7.50 11.23 -10.11
C LYS A 118 7.64 10.13 -11.16
N PRO A 119 6.83 10.13 -12.23
CA PRO A 119 6.90 9.10 -13.27
C PRO A 119 8.30 8.95 -13.89
N GLU A 120 9.10 10.02 -13.96
CA GLU A 120 10.45 9.97 -14.52
C GLU A 120 11.42 9.16 -13.66
N HIS A 121 11.11 8.96 -12.37
CA HIS A 121 11.94 8.17 -11.47
C HIS A 121 11.97 6.69 -11.85
N THR A 122 11.01 6.20 -12.64
CA THR A 122 10.99 4.79 -13.08
C THR A 122 11.94 4.53 -14.26
N GLU A 123 12.21 5.54 -15.09
CA GLU A 123 12.95 5.37 -16.34
C GLU A 123 14.35 4.74 -16.20
N PRO A 124 15.18 5.12 -15.20
CA PRO A 124 16.49 4.48 -15.00
C PRO A 124 16.41 2.99 -14.68
N PHE A 125 15.26 2.51 -14.19
CA PHE A 125 15.09 1.17 -13.63
C PHE A 125 14.15 0.28 -14.45
N LYS A 126 13.64 0.76 -15.58
CA LYS A 126 12.66 0.03 -16.43
C LYS A 126 13.09 -1.38 -16.83
N GLU A 127 14.39 -1.66 -16.86
CA GLU A 127 14.89 -3.00 -17.17
C GLU A 127 14.47 -4.03 -16.12
N LEU A 128 14.29 -3.60 -14.86
CA LEU A 128 13.84 -4.45 -13.76
C LEU A 128 12.35 -4.85 -13.87
N ASP A 129 11.58 -4.23 -14.77
CA ASP A 129 10.18 -4.61 -15.03
C ASP A 129 10.06 -5.90 -15.85
N ARG A 130 11.19 -6.45 -16.35
CA ARG A 130 11.21 -7.73 -17.07
C ARG A 130 11.00 -8.94 -16.17
N VAL A 131 11.13 -8.78 -14.85
CA VAL A 131 11.02 -9.87 -13.86
C VAL A 131 10.20 -9.46 -12.66
N GLY A 132 9.61 -10.46 -12.01
CA GLY A 132 8.80 -10.29 -10.80
C GLY A 132 7.33 -9.94 -11.09
N GLU A 133 6.53 -9.82 -10.04
CA GLU A 133 5.09 -9.55 -10.14
C GLU A 133 4.80 -8.05 -10.28
N PHE A 134 5.62 -7.19 -9.67
CA PHE A 134 5.35 -5.76 -9.58
C PHE A 134 6.31 -4.94 -10.42
N THR A 135 5.77 -3.90 -11.06
CA THR A 135 6.58 -2.91 -11.76
C THR A 135 7.34 -2.04 -10.77
N VAL A 136 8.44 -1.43 -11.21
CA VAL A 136 9.17 -0.42 -10.45
C VAL A 136 8.26 0.76 -10.12
N GLU A 137 7.38 1.16 -11.05
CA GLU A 137 6.36 2.17 -10.82
C GLU A 137 5.50 1.84 -9.61
N PHE A 138 4.96 0.62 -9.56
CA PHE A 138 4.18 0.15 -8.41
C PHE A 138 4.99 0.15 -7.13
N LEU A 139 6.22 -0.40 -7.16
CA LEU A 139 7.09 -0.46 -5.99
C LEU A 139 7.37 0.93 -5.41
N LEU A 140 7.72 1.91 -6.24
CA LEU A 140 8.02 3.26 -5.76
C LEU A 140 6.80 3.93 -5.12
N VAL A 141 5.65 3.88 -5.78
CA VAL A 141 4.41 4.50 -5.28
C VAL A 141 3.95 3.86 -3.97
N VAL A 142 3.88 2.53 -3.93
CA VAL A 142 3.40 1.81 -2.75
C VAL A 142 4.36 1.95 -1.58
N THR A 143 5.67 1.84 -1.81
CA THR A 143 6.67 2.00 -0.75
C THR A 143 6.66 3.42 -0.18
N GLU A 144 6.43 4.43 -1.02
CA GLU A 144 6.24 5.80 -0.55
C GLU A 144 5.03 5.94 0.36
N LEU A 145 3.87 5.42 -0.06
CA LEU A 145 2.65 5.49 0.73
C LEU A 145 2.77 4.74 2.06
N LEU A 146 3.42 3.57 2.08
CA LEU A 146 3.70 2.83 3.31
C LEU A 146 4.63 3.59 4.26
N ALA A 147 5.62 4.29 3.73
CA ALA A 147 6.49 5.12 4.56
C ALA A 147 5.79 6.39 5.07
N ILE A 148 4.90 7.01 4.27
CA ILE A 148 4.04 8.10 4.76
C ILE A 148 3.13 7.59 5.88
N GLN A 149 2.48 6.44 5.68
CA GLN A 149 1.62 5.80 6.66
C GLN A 149 2.40 5.52 7.96
N GLU A 150 3.58 4.92 7.85
CA GLU A 150 4.43 4.58 8.99
C GLU A 150 4.82 5.83 9.78
N LYS A 151 5.35 6.88 9.14
CA LYS A 151 5.75 8.11 9.84
C LYS A 151 4.57 8.86 10.45
N THR A 152 3.39 8.79 9.82
CA THR A 152 2.16 9.45 10.32
C THR A 152 1.65 8.74 11.57
N ASN A 153 1.62 7.41 11.55
CA ASN A 153 1.10 6.60 12.64
C ASN A 153 2.11 6.38 13.77
N TYR A 154 3.40 6.35 13.44
CA TYR A 154 4.49 6.00 14.32
C TYR A 154 5.68 6.92 14.04
N PRO A 155 5.81 8.07 14.73
CA PRO A 155 6.91 9.02 14.49
C PRO A 155 8.33 8.43 14.65
N GLY A 156 8.48 7.38 15.45
CA GLY A 156 9.72 6.61 15.59
C GLY A 156 9.76 5.30 14.77
N GLY A 157 8.73 5.03 13.99
CA GLY A 157 8.63 3.86 13.11
C GLY A 157 9.68 3.93 12.00
N SER A 158 10.41 2.84 11.81
CA SER A 158 11.43 2.70 10.76
C SER A 158 11.48 1.30 10.16
N LEU A 159 10.44 0.49 10.33
CA LEU A 159 10.33 -0.85 9.78
C LEU A 159 10.57 -0.82 8.27
N THR A 160 9.78 -0.03 7.52
CA THR A 160 9.87 0.02 6.05
C THR A 160 11.28 0.40 5.63
N GLU A 161 11.84 1.49 6.18
CA GLU A 161 13.20 1.94 5.88
C GLU A 161 14.25 0.89 6.23
N SER A 162 14.14 0.26 7.39
CA SER A 162 15.11 -0.71 7.87
C SER A 162 15.16 -1.99 7.02
N LEU A 163 14.04 -2.40 6.42
CA LEU A 163 14.00 -3.52 5.47
C LEU A 163 14.87 -3.22 4.23
N TYR A 164 14.77 -2.01 3.68
CA TYR A 164 15.59 -1.59 2.53
C TYR A 164 17.05 -1.34 2.90
N ARG A 165 17.35 -0.88 4.13
CA ARG A 165 18.75 -0.78 4.61
C ARG A 165 19.39 -2.16 4.73
N ASP A 166 18.66 -3.13 5.28
CA ASP A 166 19.11 -4.50 5.48
C ASP A 166 19.18 -5.30 4.15
N PHE A 167 18.41 -4.90 3.13
CA PHE A 167 18.42 -5.52 1.81
C PHE A 167 19.82 -5.56 1.18
N ALA A 168 20.20 -6.76 0.70
CA ALA A 168 21.50 -7.11 0.13
C ALA A 168 22.72 -6.89 1.06
N VAL A 169 22.49 -6.63 2.35
CA VAL A 169 23.52 -6.53 3.39
C VAL A 169 23.41 -7.70 4.36
N LYS A 170 22.20 -8.01 4.82
CA LYS A 170 21.92 -9.14 5.70
C LYS A 170 21.45 -10.37 4.93
N ASP A 171 21.44 -11.50 5.63
CA ASP A 171 20.83 -12.74 5.14
C ASP A 171 19.36 -12.52 4.75
N ARG A 172 18.96 -13.15 3.63
CA ARG A 172 17.68 -12.92 2.96
C ARG A 172 16.51 -13.34 3.85
N PHE A 173 16.64 -14.47 4.54
CA PHE A 173 15.58 -14.98 5.42
C PHE A 173 15.40 -14.07 6.63
N SER A 174 16.51 -13.55 7.18
CA SER A 174 16.47 -12.60 8.29
C SER A 174 15.72 -11.31 7.92
N VAL A 175 15.92 -10.79 6.70
CA VAL A 175 15.20 -9.60 6.23
C VAL A 175 13.72 -9.91 5.98
N ILE A 176 13.41 -11.04 5.35
CA ILE A 176 12.03 -11.45 5.05
C ILE A 176 11.23 -11.71 6.33
N GLN A 177 11.83 -12.34 7.34
CA GLN A 177 11.16 -12.63 8.62
C GLN A 177 10.83 -11.37 9.42
N LYS A 178 11.58 -10.28 9.20
CA LYS A 178 11.34 -8.99 9.85
C LYS A 178 10.17 -8.23 9.23
N ALA A 179 9.84 -8.51 7.97
CA ALA A 179 8.78 -7.85 7.20
C ALA A 179 7.40 -8.43 7.52
#